data_AF-A0A922WPP7-F1
#
_entry.id   AF-A0A922WPP7-F1
#
_cell.length_a   1.000
_cell.length_b   1.000
_cell.length_c   1.000
_cell.angle_alpha   90.00
_cell.angle_beta   90.00
_cell.angle_gamma   90.00
#
_symmetry.space_group_name_H-M   'P 1'
#
loop_
_entity.id
_entity.type
_entity.pdbx_description
1 polymer ?
#
loop_
_entity_poly.entity_id
_entity_poly.type
_entity_poly.pdbx_seq_one_letter_code
_entity_poly.pdbx_strand_id
1 'polypeptide(L)'
;FRGTRNGLTITALNKRLEKDAGTLYSKQMEEAGLRMIPPSTAAKNQEVEFNGGEIVFAHGSQHPGGIDAIQMEYGADLRAKTVLPQTAKDTVKGLIPFLKEYYGVVDRKQVANAAP
;
A
#
# COMPACT_ATOMS: atom_id res chain seq x y z
N PHE A 1 -1.08 7.71 9.13
CA PHE A 1 -0.91 6.70 8.06
C PHE A 1 -1.86 7.05 6.93
N ARG A 2 -1.30 7.51 5.81
CA ARG A 2 -2.06 8.08 4.67
C ARG A 2 -2.92 7.03 4.00
N GLY A 3 -4.08 7.45 3.49
CA GLY A 3 -4.87 6.66 2.56
C GLY A 3 -5.51 5.39 3.12
N THR A 4 -5.32 5.09 4.41
CA THR A 4 -5.91 3.92 5.09
C THR A 4 -6.75 4.27 6.31
N ARG A 5 -7.12 5.55 6.45
CA ARG A 5 -7.86 6.11 7.58
C ARG A 5 -7.21 5.75 8.91
N ASN A 6 -5.89 5.98 8.96
CA ASN A 6 -5.01 5.60 10.08
C ASN A 6 -5.04 4.10 10.40
N GLY A 7 -5.01 3.28 9.35
CA GLY A 7 -4.98 1.82 9.47
C GLY A 7 -6.36 1.18 9.63
N LEU A 8 -7.45 1.95 9.77
CA LEU A 8 -8.80 1.41 9.87
C LEU A 8 -9.15 0.56 8.65
N THR A 9 -8.76 0.98 7.45
CA THR A 9 -9.19 0.31 6.21
C THR A 9 -8.35 -0.90 5.84
N ILE A 10 -7.38 -1.25 6.68
CA ILE A 10 -6.51 -2.43 6.58
C ILE A 10 -6.55 -3.24 7.89
N THR A 11 -7.66 -3.16 8.64
CA THR A 11 -7.82 -3.80 9.95
C THR A 11 -7.63 -5.31 9.89
N ALA A 12 -8.14 -5.98 8.85
CA ALA A 12 -7.97 -7.43 8.70
C ALA A 12 -6.50 -7.82 8.50
N LEU A 13 -5.75 -7.07 7.67
CA LEU A 13 -4.32 -7.29 7.51
C LEU A 13 -3.56 -7.06 8.82
N ASN A 14 -3.80 -5.94 9.50
CA ASN A 14 -3.15 -5.63 10.78
C ASN A 14 -3.40 -6.73 11.82
N LYS A 15 -4.64 -7.22 11.90
CA LYS A 15 -5.00 -8.35 12.79
C LYS A 15 -4.29 -9.64 12.41
N ARG A 16 -4.20 -9.95 11.11
CA ARG A 16 -3.51 -11.16 10.61
C ARG A 16 -2.01 -11.13 10.89
N LEU A 17 -1.37 -9.96 10.75
CA LEU A 17 0.07 -9.83 10.90
C LEU A 17 0.53 -9.54 12.33
N GLU A 18 -0.40 -9.13 13.20
CA GLU A 18 -0.10 -8.58 14.53
C GLU A 18 0.93 -7.42 14.47
N LYS A 19 0.91 -6.67 13.35
CA LYS A 19 1.86 -5.61 13.01
C LYS A 19 1.14 -4.45 12.33
N ASP A 20 1.80 -3.29 12.29
CA ASP A 20 1.35 -2.13 11.53
C ASP A 20 1.68 -2.31 10.04
N ALA A 21 0.74 -2.85 9.28
CA ALA A 21 0.93 -3.12 7.86
C ALA A 21 1.08 -1.83 7.02
N GLY A 22 0.56 -0.70 7.50
CA GLY A 22 0.78 0.60 6.89
C GLY A 22 2.25 1.00 6.92
N THR A 23 2.93 0.78 8.06
CA THR A 23 4.38 1.02 8.19
C THR A 23 5.18 0.12 7.26
N LEU A 24 4.83 -1.17 7.22
CA LEU A 24 5.51 -2.15 6.37
C LEU A 24 5.36 -1.79 4.89
N TYR A 25 4.17 -1.36 4.47
CA TYR A 25 3.93 -0.85 3.13
C TYR A 25 4.80 0.37 2.81
N SER A 26 4.78 1.40 3.66
CA SER A 26 5.58 2.61 3.44
C SER A 26 7.07 2.30 3.34
N LYS A 27 7.59 1.40 4.18
CA LYS A 27 9.00 1.00 4.14
C LYS A 27 9.38 0.36 2.79
N GLN A 28 8.56 -0.55 2.28
CA GLN A 28 8.79 -1.19 0.97
C GLN A 28 8.79 -0.17 -0.18
N MET A 29 7.93 0.85 -0.10
CA MET A 29 7.88 1.93 -1.09
C MET A 29 9.13 2.84 -1.02
N GLU A 30 9.62 3.13 0.19
CA GLU A 30 10.87 3.88 0.39
C GLU A 30 12.08 3.13 -0.14
N GLU A 31 12.18 1.82 0.12
CA GLU A 31 13.25 0.96 -0.41
C GLU A 31 13.21 0.85 -1.94
N ALA A 32 12.02 1.03 -2.55
CA ALA A 32 11.88 1.12 -4.00
C ALA A 32 12.36 2.46 -4.58
N GLY A 33 12.61 3.47 -3.74
CA GLY A 33 13.08 4.81 -4.14
C GLY A 33 11.98 5.88 -4.13
N LEU A 34 10.76 5.56 -3.66
CA LEU A 34 9.68 6.53 -3.56
C LEU A 34 9.73 7.26 -2.22
N ARG A 35 9.67 8.59 -2.27
CA ARG A 35 9.56 9.40 -1.05
C ARG A 35 8.14 9.28 -0.48
N MET A 36 8.02 8.67 0.69
CA MET A 36 6.75 8.60 1.43
C MET A 36 6.55 9.85 2.30
N ILE A 37 5.31 10.33 2.34
CA ILE A 37 4.91 11.46 3.19
C ILE A 37 3.62 11.07 3.93
N PRO A 38 3.65 10.99 5.28
CA PRO A 38 4.85 11.08 6.11
C PRO A 38 5.77 9.83 5.91
N PRO A 39 7.07 9.90 6.24
CA PRO A 39 7.99 8.78 6.08
C PRO A 39 7.58 7.58 6.95
N SER A 40 8.08 6.38 6.66
CA SER A 40 7.74 5.16 7.42
C SER A 40 8.11 5.23 8.91
N THR A 41 9.08 6.08 9.27
CA THR A 41 9.53 6.33 10.64
C THR A 41 8.69 7.35 11.40
N ALA A 42 7.68 7.95 10.75
CA ALA A 42 6.80 8.92 11.35
C ALA A 42 5.95 8.35 12.50
N ALA A 43 5.57 9.21 13.44
CA ALA A 43 4.65 8.83 14.50
C ALA A 43 3.26 8.49 13.93
N LYS A 44 2.54 7.58 14.61
CA LYS A 44 1.16 7.26 14.28
C LYS A 44 0.30 8.53 14.35
N ASN A 45 -0.63 8.67 13.41
CA ASN A 45 -1.57 9.81 13.29
C ASN A 45 -0.95 11.17 12.91
N GLN A 46 0.29 11.22 12.40
CA GLN A 46 0.87 12.47 11.91
C GLN A 46 0.22 13.04 10.63
N GLU A 47 -0.68 12.29 9.98
CA GLU A 47 -1.35 12.77 8.77
C GLU A 47 -2.88 12.91 8.98
N VAL A 48 -3.39 14.10 8.70
CA VAL A 48 -4.79 14.52 8.88
C VAL A 48 -5.43 15.00 7.58
N GLU A 49 -4.66 15.40 6.57
CA GLU A 49 -5.20 15.97 5.33
C GLU A 49 -5.66 14.89 4.33
N PHE A 50 -4.91 13.80 4.22
CA PHE A 50 -5.11 12.73 3.24
C PHE A 50 -5.33 11.36 3.92
N ASN A 51 -6.40 11.27 4.69
CA ASN A 51 -6.70 10.09 5.51
C ASN A 51 -7.46 8.97 4.77
N GLY A 52 -7.71 9.07 3.46
CA GLY A 52 -8.46 8.06 2.70
C GLY A 52 -9.92 8.46 2.48
N GLY A 53 -10.35 8.39 1.22
CA GLY A 53 -11.66 8.85 0.77
C GLY A 53 -12.79 7.84 0.95
N GLU A 54 -13.96 8.22 0.46
CA GLU A 54 -15.21 7.47 0.63
C GLU A 54 -15.12 6.01 0.19
N ILE A 55 -14.44 5.73 -0.92
CA ILE A 55 -14.30 4.36 -1.45
C ILE A 55 -13.55 3.44 -0.49
N VAL A 56 -12.39 3.91 -0.01
CA VAL A 56 -11.55 3.12 0.91
C VAL A 56 -12.27 2.94 2.24
N PHE A 57 -13.03 3.95 2.69
CA PHE A 57 -13.90 3.80 3.85
C PHE A 57 -15.01 2.76 3.60
N ALA A 58 -15.87 2.94 2.61
CA ALA A 58 -17.04 2.10 2.38
C ALA A 58 -16.70 0.62 2.18
N HIS A 59 -15.53 0.32 1.60
CA HIS A 59 -15.12 -1.04 1.27
C HIS A 59 -14.00 -1.60 2.14
N GLY A 60 -13.46 -0.81 3.06
CA GLY A 60 -12.33 -1.19 3.90
C GLY A 60 -12.65 -2.32 4.88
N SER A 61 -11.61 -3.04 5.31
CA SER A 61 -11.74 -4.23 6.16
C SER A 61 -12.12 -3.95 7.62
N GLN A 62 -12.37 -2.70 7.99
CA GLN A 62 -13.08 -2.35 9.24
C GLN A 62 -14.54 -2.79 9.23
N HIS A 63 -15.13 -3.03 8.05
CA HIS A 63 -16.51 -3.48 7.92
C HIS A 63 -16.59 -5.01 7.78
N PRO A 64 -17.65 -5.66 8.29
CA PRO A 64 -17.90 -7.08 8.02
C PRO A 64 -17.96 -7.34 6.51
N GLY A 65 -17.12 -8.25 6.01
CA GLY A 65 -17.03 -8.55 4.57
C GLY A 65 -16.26 -7.52 3.73
N GLY A 66 -15.68 -6.49 4.35
CA GLY A 66 -14.80 -5.53 3.68
C GLY A 66 -13.45 -6.12 3.27
N ILE A 67 -12.75 -5.42 2.38
CA ILE A 67 -11.42 -5.78 1.89
C ILE A 67 -10.38 -4.83 2.43
N ASP A 68 -9.14 -5.29 2.61
CA ASP A 68 -8.06 -4.35 2.94
C ASP A 68 -7.87 -3.35 1.78
N ALA A 69 -7.93 -2.07 2.09
CA ALA A 69 -7.96 -1.00 1.11
C ALA A 69 -6.97 0.11 1.46
N ILE A 70 -6.24 0.58 0.44
CA ILE A 70 -5.24 1.66 0.53
C ILE A 70 -5.50 2.65 -0.61
N GLN A 71 -5.57 3.93 -0.28
CA GLN A 71 -5.52 5.03 -1.25
C GLN A 71 -4.07 5.49 -1.43
N MET A 72 -3.62 5.51 -2.68
CA MET A 72 -2.31 6.04 -3.06
C MET A 72 -2.48 7.40 -3.71
N GLU A 73 -1.69 8.37 -3.28
CA GLU A 73 -1.77 9.73 -3.79
C GLU A 73 -0.40 10.21 -4.27
N TYR A 74 -0.39 10.73 -5.49
CA TYR A 74 0.82 11.13 -6.21
C TYR A 74 0.81 12.64 -6.46
N GLY A 75 1.87 13.31 -6.00
CA GLY A 75 2.10 14.72 -6.30
C GLY A 75 2.19 14.98 -7.80
N ALA A 76 2.04 16.24 -8.21
CA ALA A 76 2.02 16.64 -9.63
C ALA A 76 3.28 16.18 -10.38
N ASP A 77 4.45 16.29 -9.75
CA ASP A 77 5.73 15.89 -10.35
C ASP A 77 5.77 14.40 -10.68
N LEU A 78 5.26 13.55 -9.80
CA LEU A 78 5.17 12.10 -10.00
C LEU A 78 4.16 11.70 -11.09
N ARG A 79 3.29 12.63 -11.49
CA ARG A 79 2.30 12.41 -12.56
C ARG A 79 2.69 13.09 -13.86
N ALA A 80 3.81 13.81 -13.92
CA ALA A 80 4.27 14.46 -15.15
C ALA A 80 4.57 13.40 -16.23
N LYS A 81 4.14 13.66 -17.48
CA LYS A 81 4.21 12.68 -18.59
C LYS A 81 5.62 12.12 -18.81
N THR A 82 6.65 12.93 -18.59
CA THR A 82 8.05 12.57 -18.76
C THR A 82 8.55 11.56 -17.73
N VAL A 83 7.98 11.53 -16.54
CA VAL A 83 8.40 10.65 -15.43
C VAL A 83 7.39 9.57 -15.08
N LEU A 84 6.15 9.68 -15.57
CA LEU A 84 5.06 8.74 -15.29
C LEU A 84 5.44 7.26 -15.53
N PRO A 85 6.16 6.88 -16.62
CA PRO A 85 6.60 5.49 -16.79
C PRO A 85 7.56 5.02 -15.67
N GLN A 86 8.41 5.91 -15.18
CA GLN A 86 9.33 5.60 -14.09
C GLN A 86 8.58 5.51 -12.76
N THR A 87 7.68 6.44 -12.47
CA THR A 87 6.82 6.38 -11.28
C THR A 87 6.00 5.09 -11.21
N ALA A 88 5.47 4.62 -12.34
CA ALA A 88 4.76 3.34 -12.41
C ALA A 88 5.70 2.15 -12.09
N LYS A 89 6.91 2.14 -12.66
CA LYS A 89 7.92 1.11 -12.37
C LYS A 89 8.30 1.07 -10.89
N ASP A 90 8.59 2.23 -10.30
CA ASP A 90 9.00 2.32 -8.90
C ASP A 90 7.85 1.95 -7.95
N THR A 91 6.62 2.32 -8.31
CA THR A 91 5.42 1.89 -7.57
C THR A 91 5.28 0.37 -7.56
N VAL A 92 5.40 -0.27 -8.73
CA VAL A 92 5.31 -1.73 -8.83
C VAL A 92 6.46 -2.41 -8.10
N LYS A 93 7.68 -1.84 -8.17
CA LYS A 93 8.87 -2.32 -7.48
C LYS A 93 8.68 -2.37 -5.96
N GLY A 94 8.04 -1.36 -5.36
CA GLY A 94 7.72 -1.36 -3.93
C GLY A 94 6.49 -2.20 -3.56
N LEU A 95 5.48 -2.23 -4.43
CA LEU A 95 4.23 -2.93 -4.16
C LEU A 95 4.37 -4.47 -4.24
N ILE A 96 5.12 -5.00 -5.20
CA ILE A 96 5.25 -6.44 -5.41
C ILE A 96 5.79 -7.17 -4.16
N PRO A 97 6.90 -6.74 -3.53
CA PRO A 97 7.40 -7.37 -2.31
C PRO A 97 6.34 -7.40 -1.20
N PHE A 98 5.65 -6.28 -0.97
CA PHE A 98 4.58 -6.19 0.03
C PHE A 98 3.43 -7.17 -0.26
N LEU A 99 2.97 -7.26 -1.51
CA LEU A 99 1.92 -8.20 -1.91
C LEU A 99 2.35 -9.67 -1.80
N LYS A 100 3.60 -9.98 -2.18
CA LYS A 100 4.17 -11.32 -2.04
C LYS A 100 4.25 -11.74 -0.57
N GLU A 101 4.81 -10.87 0.26
CA GLU A 101 5.07 -11.16 1.67
C GLU A 101 3.78 -11.24 2.49
N TYR A 102 2.82 -10.34 2.26
CA TYR A 102 1.67 -10.19 3.16
C TYR A 102 0.33 -10.62 2.59
N TYR A 103 0.22 -10.80 1.26
CA TYR A 103 -0.99 -11.29 0.59
C TYR A 103 -0.79 -12.61 -0.17
N GLY A 104 0.43 -13.17 -0.17
CA GLY A 104 0.72 -14.42 -0.86
C GLY A 104 0.55 -14.35 -2.37
N VAL A 105 0.68 -13.15 -2.96
CA VAL A 105 0.61 -12.98 -4.42
C VAL A 105 1.79 -13.72 -5.05
N VAL A 106 1.52 -14.63 -5.99
CA VAL A 106 2.54 -15.37 -6.74
C VAL A 106 2.62 -14.85 -8.17
N ASP A 107 3.82 -14.88 -8.77
CA ASP A 107 3.96 -14.53 -10.18
C ASP A 107 3.28 -15.60 -11.04
N ARG A 108 2.28 -15.22 -11.85
CA ARG A 108 1.54 -16.17 -12.71
C ARG A 108 2.46 -17.00 -13.63
N LYS A 109 3.63 -16.48 -13.99
CA LYS A 109 4.65 -17.21 -14.77
C LYS A 109 5.29 -18.38 -14.00
N GLN A 110 5.34 -18.33 -12.67
CA GLN A 110 5.82 -19.45 -11.84
C GLN A 110 4.76 -20.55 -11.70
N VAL A 111 3.48 -20.19 -11.63
CA VAL A 111 2.38 -21.15 -11.47
C VAL A 111 2.21 -22.05 -12.70
N ALA A 112 2.47 -21.51 -13.90
CA ALA A 112 2.42 -22.27 -15.15
C ALA A 112 3.54 -23.33 -15.29
N ASN A 113 4.64 -23.21 -14.55
CA ASN A 113 5.76 -24.15 -14.56
C ASN A 113 5.70 -25.16 -13.39
N ALA A 114 4.69 -25.07 -12.53
CA ALA A 114 4.51 -25.91 -11.34
C ALA A 114 3.28 -26.83 -11.44
N ALA A 115 2.55 -26.81 -12.56
CA ALA A 115 1.52 -27.80 -12.86
C ALA A 115 2.19 -29.09 -13.38
N PRO A 116 1.83 -30.27 -12.84
CA PRO A 116 2.38 -31.56 -13.27
C PRO A 116 2.02 -31.92 -14.72
#